data_AF-A0A813GH12-F1
#
_entry.id   AF-A0A813GH12-F1
#
_cell.length_a   1.000
_cell.length_b   1.000
_cell.length_c   1.000
_cell.angle_alpha   90.00
_cell.angle_beta   90.00
_cell.angle_gamma   90.00
#
_symmetry.space_group_name_H-M   'P 1'
#
loop_
_entity.id
_entity.type
_entity.pdbx_description
1 polymer ?
#
loop_
_entity_poly.entity_id
_entity_poly.type
_entity_poly.pdbx_seq_one_letter_code
_entity_poly.pdbx_strand_id
1 'polypeptide(L)'
;MEQVQLEDNVLLTAKGAARDDDFRLLAASYQPLVARFREREGPAALAADRQVDPQQPGVQPGDEFPKGLKKWDDSSRGRPDAGGAQKQGAGWIAEIDGPSGRKESRWFNIRTWGSWRLAFLLARLQRRLWEDRETAAQAGGAGPAHE
;
A
#
# COMPACT_ATOMS: atom_id res chain seq x y z
N MET A 1 -11.78 -18.46 -14.39
CA MET A 1 -12.41 -17.98 -13.14
C MET A 1 -11.48 -18.38 -12.01
N GLU A 2 -10.49 -17.55 -11.63
CA GLU A 2 -9.51 -17.91 -10.57
C GLU A 2 -8.81 -16.68 -9.98
N GLN A 3 -9.43 -15.50 -10.10
CA GLN A 3 -8.81 -14.25 -9.62
C GLN A 3 -9.07 -13.98 -8.11
N VAL A 4 -9.98 -14.71 -7.47
CA VAL A 4 -10.60 -14.29 -6.20
C VAL A 4 -9.83 -14.74 -4.95
N GLN A 5 -9.00 -15.79 -4.99
CA GLN A 5 -8.45 -16.38 -3.75
C GLN A 5 -7.27 -15.63 -3.11
N LEU A 6 -6.50 -14.83 -3.87
CA LEU A 6 -5.32 -14.15 -3.31
C LEU A 6 -5.69 -12.82 -2.64
N GLU A 7 -6.72 -12.16 -3.15
CA GLU A 7 -7.13 -10.81 -2.75
C GLU A 7 -8.16 -10.84 -1.61
N ASP A 8 -8.88 -11.96 -1.46
CA ASP A 8 -9.74 -12.27 -0.30
C ASP A 8 -8.94 -12.79 0.91
N ASN A 9 -7.61 -12.73 0.86
CA ASN A 9 -6.81 -13.18 1.98
C ASN A 9 -7.15 -12.35 3.24
N VAL A 10 -7.43 -13.02 4.35
CA VAL A 10 -7.79 -12.38 5.62
C VAL A 10 -6.78 -11.30 6.05
N LEU A 11 -5.50 -11.47 5.73
CA LEU A 11 -4.45 -10.48 6.00
C LEU A 11 -4.61 -9.18 5.21
N LEU A 12 -5.29 -9.21 4.06
CA LEU A 12 -5.57 -8.03 3.23
C LEU A 12 -6.86 -7.30 3.63
N THR A 13 -7.45 -7.65 4.76
CA THR A 13 -8.66 -7.01 5.31
C THR A 13 -8.35 -6.24 6.58
N ALA A 14 -9.05 -5.13 6.85
CA ALA A 14 -8.80 -4.31 8.04
C ALA A 14 -8.94 -5.09 9.36
N LYS A 15 -9.80 -6.11 9.40
CA LYS A 15 -10.02 -6.96 10.59
C LYS A 15 -8.92 -8.01 10.80
N GLY A 16 -8.34 -8.53 9.73
CA GLY A 16 -7.32 -9.59 9.78
C GLY A 16 -5.90 -9.12 9.52
N ALA A 17 -5.70 -7.84 9.24
CA ALA A 17 -4.41 -7.27 8.93
C ALA A 17 -3.42 -7.44 10.08
N ALA A 18 -2.25 -8.00 9.77
CA ALA A 18 -1.16 -8.07 10.71
C ALA A 18 -0.55 -6.67 10.86
N ARG A 19 -0.81 -6.02 11.99
CA ARG A 19 -0.35 -4.66 12.32
C ARG A 19 0.41 -4.62 13.63
N ASP A 20 1.35 -3.68 13.72
CA ASP A 20 2.09 -3.31 14.91
C ASP A 20 1.29 -2.31 15.77
N ASP A 21 1.81 -1.92 16.95
CA ASP A 21 1.21 -0.95 17.86
C ASP A 21 0.98 0.43 17.22
N ASP A 22 1.80 0.81 16.23
CA ASP A 22 1.62 2.05 15.45
C ASP A 22 0.58 1.91 14.31
N PHE A 23 -0.23 0.85 14.32
CA PHE A 23 -1.17 0.49 13.23
C PHE A 23 -0.48 0.29 11.88
N ARG A 24 0.81 -0.05 11.92
CA ARG A 24 1.65 -0.30 10.76
C ARG A 24 1.60 -1.76 10.36
N LEU A 25 1.32 -2.05 9.08
CA LEU A 25 1.44 -3.40 8.52
C LEU A 25 2.81 -4.04 8.80
N LEU A 26 2.79 -5.27 9.31
CA LEU A 26 3.97 -6.07 9.63
C LEU A 26 4.50 -6.76 8.39
N ALA A 27 5.60 -6.26 7.82
CA ALA A 27 6.04 -6.71 6.50
C ALA A 27 6.32 -8.22 6.42
N ALA A 28 6.80 -8.82 7.52
CA ALA A 28 7.06 -10.24 7.64
C ALA A 28 5.81 -11.10 7.37
N SER A 29 4.63 -10.67 7.83
CA SER A 29 3.37 -11.41 7.67
C SER A 29 2.90 -11.46 6.21
N TYR A 30 3.34 -10.51 5.38
CA TYR A 30 2.94 -10.41 3.98
C TYR A 30 4.00 -10.98 3.01
N GLN A 31 5.18 -11.37 3.50
CA GLN A 31 6.22 -12.01 2.68
C GLN A 31 5.72 -13.27 1.94
N PRO A 32 4.91 -14.16 2.53
CA PRO A 32 4.39 -15.33 1.81
C PRO A 32 3.49 -14.95 0.62
N LEU A 33 2.80 -13.81 0.70
CA LEU A 33 1.95 -13.31 -0.39
C LEU A 33 2.79 -12.77 -1.55
N VAL A 34 3.97 -12.20 -1.28
CA VAL A 34 4.90 -11.73 -2.32
C VAL A 34 5.22 -12.84 -3.31
N ALA A 35 5.57 -14.02 -2.83
CA ALA A 35 5.89 -15.17 -3.69
C ALA A 35 4.69 -15.56 -4.55
N ARG A 36 3.47 -15.59 -3.98
CA ARG A 36 2.26 -15.98 -4.71
C ARG A 36 1.80 -14.95 -5.74
N PHE A 37 1.85 -13.66 -5.41
CA PHE A 37 1.56 -12.60 -6.38
C PHE A 37 2.59 -12.59 -7.51
N ARG A 38 3.87 -12.75 -7.18
CA ARG A 38 4.96 -12.84 -8.17
C ARG A 38 4.82 -14.05 -9.09
N GLU A 39 4.42 -15.21 -8.56
CA GLU A 39 4.20 -16.41 -9.38
C GLU A 39 2.98 -16.27 -10.28
N ARG A 40 1.89 -15.68 -9.77
CA ARG A 40 0.65 -15.43 -10.52
C ARG A 40 0.84 -14.40 -11.65
N GLU A 41 1.47 -13.27 -11.35
CA GLU A 41 1.60 -12.15 -12.29
C GLU A 41 2.90 -12.24 -13.11
N GLY A 42 3.86 -13.05 -12.68
CA GLY A 42 5.12 -13.28 -13.38
C GLY A 42 5.91 -11.99 -13.64
N PRO A 43 6.61 -11.87 -14.78
CA PRO A 43 7.36 -10.66 -15.11
C PRO A 43 6.46 -9.43 -15.36
N ALA A 44 5.15 -9.62 -15.59
CA ALA A 44 4.21 -8.51 -15.76
C ALA A 44 3.88 -7.79 -14.44
N ALA A 45 4.10 -8.45 -13.29
CA ALA A 45 3.87 -7.88 -11.95
C ALA A 45 4.68 -6.60 -11.69
N LEU A 46 5.85 -6.50 -12.31
CA LEU A 46 6.79 -5.39 -12.16
C LEU A 46 6.76 -4.41 -13.34
N ALA A 47 6.18 -4.82 -14.47
CA ALA A 47 6.17 -4.03 -15.69
C ALA A 47 4.99 -3.04 -15.68
N ALA A 48 5.24 -1.81 -15.17
CA ALA A 48 4.24 -0.74 -15.12
C ALA A 48 3.63 -0.43 -16.50
N ASP A 49 4.41 -0.55 -17.58
CA ASP A 49 3.99 -0.30 -18.97
C ASP A 49 3.02 -1.37 -19.51
N ARG A 50 3.02 -2.57 -18.92
CA ARG A 50 2.10 -3.65 -19.26
C ARG A 50 0.82 -3.65 -18.43
N GLN A 51 0.68 -2.70 -17.52
CA GLN A 51 -0.52 -2.56 -16.69
C GLN A 51 -1.61 -1.84 -17.49
N VAL A 52 -2.86 -2.20 -17.22
CA VAL A 52 -4.05 -1.64 -17.88
C VAL A 52 -4.07 -0.10 -17.79
N ASP A 53 -3.57 0.44 -16.68
CA ASP A 53 -3.49 1.87 -16.45
C ASP A 53 -2.06 2.28 -16.03
N PRO A 54 -1.28 2.94 -16.90
CA PRO A 54 0.09 3.36 -16.59
C PRO A 54 0.15 4.38 -15.45
N GLN A 55 -0.93 5.14 -15.21
CA GLN A 55 -1.02 6.10 -14.12
C GLN A 55 -1.34 5.40 -12.79
N GLN A 56 -2.01 4.24 -12.84
CA GLN A 56 -2.46 3.46 -11.69
C GLN A 56 -2.13 1.97 -11.83
N PRO A 57 -0.83 1.60 -11.93
CA PRO A 57 -0.41 0.22 -12.12
C PRO A 57 -0.81 -0.65 -10.93
N GLY A 58 -1.40 -1.80 -11.22
CA GLY A 58 -1.93 -2.72 -10.21
C GLY A 58 -3.28 -2.32 -9.62
N VAL A 59 -3.93 -1.25 -10.08
CA VAL A 59 -5.33 -0.93 -9.73
C VAL A 59 -6.25 -1.61 -10.74
N GLN A 60 -7.22 -2.41 -10.29
CA GLN A 60 -8.18 -3.04 -11.19
C GLN A 60 -9.43 -2.16 -11.33
N PRO A 61 -10.14 -2.25 -12.47
CA PRO A 61 -11.43 -1.58 -12.64
C PRO A 61 -12.42 -2.09 -11.59
N GLY A 62 -12.78 -1.21 -10.65
CA GLY A 62 -13.65 -1.51 -9.50
C GLY A 62 -12.96 -1.44 -8.14
N ASP A 63 -11.63 -1.26 -8.09
CA ASP A 63 -10.97 -1.00 -6.83
C ASP A 63 -11.29 0.39 -6.29
N GLU A 64 -11.56 0.45 -5.00
CA GLU A 64 -11.64 1.71 -4.27
C GLU A 64 -10.24 2.33 -4.21
N PHE A 65 -10.12 3.56 -4.70
CA PHE A 65 -8.90 4.37 -4.66
C PHE A 65 -9.04 5.48 -3.61
N PRO A 66 -8.62 5.25 -2.37
CA PRO A 66 -8.84 6.23 -1.31
C PRO A 66 -7.90 7.43 -1.43
N LYS A 67 -8.37 8.57 -0.90
CA LYS A 67 -7.87 9.91 -1.23
C LYS A 67 -6.52 10.24 -0.57
N GLY A 68 -5.41 9.98 -1.24
CA GLY A 68 -4.06 10.16 -0.65
C GLY A 68 -3.19 8.92 -0.76
N LEU A 69 -3.62 7.92 -1.53
CA LEU A 69 -2.66 7.03 -2.19
C LEU A 69 -2.01 7.79 -3.34
N LYS A 70 -0.69 7.72 -3.43
CA LYS A 70 0.07 8.26 -4.57
C LYS A 70 0.94 7.17 -5.16
N LYS A 71 1.07 7.17 -6.49
CA LYS A 71 2.11 6.41 -7.17
C LYS A 71 3.42 7.20 -7.10
N TRP A 72 4.53 6.55 -6.79
CA TRP A 72 5.85 7.05 -7.20
C TRP A 72 6.43 6.12 -8.26
N ASP A 73 7.13 6.73 -9.21
CA ASP A 73 8.02 6.03 -10.12
C ASP A 73 9.24 6.91 -10.34
N ASP A 74 10.36 6.56 -9.70
CA ASP A 74 11.63 7.25 -9.87
C ASP A 74 12.48 6.58 -10.97
N SER A 75 11.91 5.61 -11.69
CA SER A 75 12.58 4.87 -12.77
C SER A 75 13.03 5.78 -13.91
N SER A 76 12.36 6.92 -14.10
CA SER A 76 12.64 7.90 -15.16
C SER A 76 13.59 9.03 -14.75
N ARG A 77 13.85 9.25 -13.45
CA ARG A 77 14.57 10.42 -12.94
C ARG A 77 16.07 10.21 -12.71
N GLY A 78 16.65 9.21 -13.37
CA GLY A 78 18.03 8.76 -13.21
C GLY A 78 19.08 9.89 -13.14
N ARG A 79 19.26 10.46 -11.95
CA ARG A 79 20.55 10.98 -11.54
C ARG A 79 21.28 9.82 -10.87
N PRO A 80 22.44 9.39 -11.39
CA PRO A 80 23.31 8.53 -10.62
C PRO A 80 23.59 9.21 -9.29
N ASP A 81 23.49 8.46 -8.19
CA ASP A 81 24.00 8.93 -6.91
C ASP A 81 25.53 9.09 -7.00
N ALA A 82 26.16 9.76 -6.03
CA ALA A 82 27.60 9.97 -6.02
C ALA A 82 28.42 8.65 -6.05
N GLY A 83 27.78 7.51 -5.74
CA GLY A 83 28.33 6.15 -5.87
C GLY A 83 27.95 5.39 -7.14
N GLY A 84 27.30 6.01 -8.14
CA GLY A 84 26.92 5.36 -9.39
C GLY A 84 25.76 4.36 -9.30
N ALA A 85 25.14 4.20 -8.14
CA ALA A 85 23.99 3.32 -7.97
C ALA A 85 22.72 4.04 -8.41
N GLN A 86 22.06 3.52 -9.46
CA GLN A 86 20.72 3.97 -9.85
C GLN A 86 19.72 3.64 -8.74
N LYS A 87 19.30 4.65 -7.96
CA LYS A 87 18.20 4.55 -6.98
C LYS A 87 16.84 4.49 -7.70
N GLN A 88 16.69 3.56 -8.64
CA GLN A 88 15.41 3.32 -9.31
C GLN A 88 14.46 2.63 -8.32
N GLY A 89 13.47 3.38 -7.83
CA GLY A 89 12.39 2.87 -7.00
C GLY A 89 11.04 3.17 -7.64
N ALA A 90 10.13 2.20 -7.60
CA ALA A 90 8.75 2.34 -8.08
C ALA A 90 7.80 1.70 -7.07
N GLY A 91 6.61 2.28 -6.88
CA GLY A 91 5.75 1.87 -5.78
C GLY A 91 4.56 2.77 -5.49
N TRP A 92 3.90 2.43 -4.39
CA TRP A 92 2.74 3.13 -3.87
C TRP A 92 3.07 3.77 -2.52
N ILE A 93 2.60 5.01 -2.32
CA ILE A 93 2.66 5.76 -1.08
C ILE A 93 1.25 5.80 -0.50
N ALA A 94 1.11 5.41 0.77
CA ALA A 94 -0.06 5.74 1.55
C ALA A 94 0.25 7.00 2.36
N GLU A 95 -0.52 8.07 2.18
CA GLU A 95 -0.44 9.28 2.99
C GLU A 95 -1.77 9.51 3.72
N ILE A 96 -1.67 9.87 5.00
CA ILE A 96 -2.77 10.36 5.83
C ILE A 96 -2.28 11.50 6.71
N ASP A 97 -3.19 12.41 7.07
CA ASP A 97 -2.92 13.39 8.12
C ASP A 97 -3.04 12.66 9.47
N GLY A 98 -1.93 12.53 10.20
CA GLY A 98 -1.93 11.83 11.48
C GLY A 98 -2.62 12.64 12.58
N PRO A 99 -2.98 12.00 13.71
CA PRO A 99 -3.75 12.64 14.78
C PRO A 99 -3.03 13.80 15.47
N SER A 100 -1.70 13.89 15.34
CA SER A 100 -0.91 15.02 15.84
C SER A 100 -0.77 16.18 14.84
N GLY A 101 -1.54 16.17 13.74
CA GLY A 101 -1.44 17.14 12.64
C GLY A 101 -0.19 16.97 11.76
N ARG A 102 0.55 15.87 11.94
CA ARG A 102 1.71 15.51 11.10
C ARG A 102 1.29 14.49 10.07
N LYS A 103 1.70 14.67 8.81
CA LYS A 103 1.45 13.70 7.75
C LYS A 103 2.21 12.40 8.02
N GLU A 104 1.49 11.30 8.14
CA GLU A 104 2.07 9.96 8.16
C GLU A 104 2.12 9.45 6.71
N SER A 105 3.32 9.07 6.26
CA SER A 105 3.54 8.55 4.92
C SER A 105 4.21 7.20 4.99
N ARG A 106 3.65 6.20 4.29
CA ARG A 106 4.24 4.86 4.19
C ARG A 106 4.47 4.45 2.75
N TRP A 107 5.66 3.91 2.54
CA TRP A 107 6.25 3.64 1.25
C TRP A 107 6.22 2.12 0.96
N PHE A 108 5.54 1.70 -0.10
CA PHE A 108 5.47 0.32 -0.57
C PHE A 108 6.17 0.15 -1.93
N ASN A 109 7.41 -0.35 -1.91
CA ASN A 109 8.22 -0.55 -3.11
C ASN A 109 7.89 -1.86 -3.82
N ILE A 110 7.59 -1.81 -5.12
CA ILE A 110 7.26 -3.01 -5.90
C ILE A 110 8.41 -4.01 -5.99
N ARG A 111 9.68 -3.58 -5.86
CA ARG A 111 10.83 -4.49 -5.85
C ARG A 111 10.89 -5.31 -4.56
N THR A 112 10.45 -4.71 -3.45
CA THR A 112 10.34 -5.39 -2.15
C THR A 112 9.12 -6.29 -2.12
N TRP A 113 7.99 -5.84 -2.67
CA TRP A 113 6.72 -6.55 -2.63
C TRP A 113 6.46 -7.45 -3.84
N GLY A 114 7.36 -7.46 -4.82
CA GLY A 114 7.30 -8.31 -6.01
C GLY A 114 6.21 -7.96 -7.03
N SER A 115 5.31 -7.02 -6.72
CA SER A 115 4.17 -6.65 -7.57
C SER A 115 3.65 -5.24 -7.30
N TRP A 116 3.22 -4.55 -8.36
CA TRP A 116 2.42 -3.33 -8.28
C TRP A 116 1.07 -3.55 -7.59
N ARG A 117 0.39 -4.68 -7.88
CA ARG A 117 -0.90 -5.05 -7.29
C ARG A 117 -0.78 -5.20 -5.78
N LEU A 118 0.20 -5.98 -5.32
CA LEU A 118 0.41 -6.19 -3.89
C LEU A 118 0.80 -4.89 -3.18
N ALA A 119 1.68 -4.08 -3.78
CA ALA A 119 2.05 -2.78 -3.23
C ALA A 119 0.83 -1.84 -3.09
N PHE A 120 -0.07 -1.83 -4.08
CA PHE A 120 -1.31 -1.07 -4.03
C PHE A 120 -2.23 -1.56 -2.90
N LEU A 121 -2.46 -2.87 -2.81
CA LEU A 121 -3.33 -3.47 -1.79
C LEU A 121 -2.82 -3.18 -0.37
N LEU A 122 -1.50 -3.26 -0.16
CA LEU A 122 -0.89 -2.93 1.13
C LEU A 122 -0.98 -1.45 1.44
N ALA A 123 -0.77 -0.56 0.47
CA ALA A 123 -0.94 0.87 0.65
C ALA A 123 -2.39 1.23 1.02
N ARG A 124 -3.36 0.62 0.33
CA ARG A 124 -4.79 0.80 0.63
C ARG A 124 -5.12 0.31 2.03
N LEU A 125 -4.64 -0.88 2.40
CA LEU A 125 -4.88 -1.45 3.70
C LEU A 125 -4.24 -0.64 4.83
N GLN A 126 -2.99 -0.21 4.66
CA GLN A 126 -2.30 0.65 5.63
C GLN A 126 -3.09 1.91 5.91
N ARG A 127 -3.64 2.54 4.86
CA ARG A 127 -4.49 3.71 5.01
C ARG A 127 -5.77 3.40 5.77
N ARG A 128 -6.47 2.32 5.41
CA ARG A 128 -7.70 1.89 6.08
C ARG A 128 -7.50 1.69 7.58
N LEU A 129 -6.34 1.15 7.98
CA LEU A 129 -5.98 0.97 9.38
C LEU A 129 -5.75 2.30 10.11
N TRP A 130 -5.15 3.28 9.44
CA TRP A 130 -4.99 4.62 10.00
C TRP A 130 -6.34 5.34 10.12
N GLU A 131 -7.21 5.24 9.11
CA GLU A 131 -8.56 5.81 9.16
C GLU A 131 -9.41 5.20 10.28
N ASP A 132 -9.31 3.89 10.50
CA ASP A 132 -9.98 3.17 11.61
C ASP A 132 -9.44 3.62 12.97
N ARG A 133 -8.11 3.79 13.10
CA ARG A 133 -7.46 4.37 14.29
C ARG A 133 -7.95 5.78 14.57
N GLU A 134 -8.00 6.65 13.56
CA GLU A 134 -8.45 8.03 13.72
C GLU A 134 -9.94 8.11 14.05
N THR A 135 -10.75 7.26 13.42
CA THR A 135 -12.18 7.15 13.71
C THR A 135 -12.40 6.67 15.14
N ALA A 136 -11.65 5.66 15.59
CA ALA A 136 -11.70 5.17 16.97
C ALA A 136 -11.19 6.20 17.98
N ALA A 137 -10.14 6.97 17.65
CA ALA A 137 -9.63 8.05 18.48
C ALA A 137 -10.64 9.20 18.61
N GLN A 138 -11.32 9.56 17.53
CA GLN A 138 -12.40 10.56 17.55
C GLN A 138 -13.63 10.06 18.33
N ALA A 139 -14.00 8.79 18.17
CA ALA A 139 -15.12 8.19 18.91
C ALA A 139 -14.84 8.01 20.42
N GLY A 140 -13.59 7.73 20.80
CA GLY A 140 -13.17 7.65 22.20
C GLY A 140 -12.85 9.00 22.86
N GLY A 141 -12.57 10.03 22.05
CA GLY A 141 -12.37 11.41 22.49
C GLY A 141 -13.67 12.23 22.59
N ALA A 142 -14.76 11.78 21.96
CA ALA A 142 -16.10 12.34 22.12
C ALA A 142 -16.77 11.81 23.39
N GLY A 143 -16.22 12.15 24.56
CA GLY A 143 -17.03 12.25 25.77
C GLY A 143 -18.11 13.32 25.55
N PRO A 144 -19.34 13.15 26.04
CA PRO A 144 -20.45 14.04 25.73
C PRO A 144 -20.12 15.44 26.24
N ALA A 145 -20.02 16.41 25.33
CA ALA A 145 -20.16 17.80 25.68
C ALA A 145 -21.60 18.01 26.14
N HIS A 146 -21.78 17.93 27.44
CA HIS A 146 -22.93 18.40 28.18
C HIS A 146 -22.99 19.92 28.00
N GLU A 147 -24.06 20.45 27.39
CA GLU A 147 -24.91 21.54 27.91
C GLU A 147 -26.01 21.89 26.89
#